data_AF-A0A6P3URP8-F1
#
_entry.id   AF-A0A6P3URP8-F1
#
_cell.length_a   1.000
_cell.length_b   1.000
_cell.length_c   1.000
_cell.angle_alpha   90.00
_cell.angle_beta   90.00
_cell.angle_gamma   90.00
#
_symmetry.space_group_name_H-M   'P 1'
#
loop_
_entity.id
_entity.type
_entity.pdbx_description
1 polymer ?
#
loop_
_entity_poly.entity_id
_entity_poly.type
_entity_poly.pdbx_seq_one_letter_code
_entity_poly.pdbx_strand_id
1 'polypeptide(L)'
;MKPEPIPIKLSKVRLPEFDGALEDWNYFYDTFSSTEDRNEHLTTVQKFQHLRSSLSGRAARSIQSLELTEVNYSIALNTLKEKFDYHLRICMRHWELMRNYPEIKKKTPEVIEDLLETVNVNLKGVVKLGEPVTSNVVIIELLALKLPSSSMRKWQRTLPSKRMHSYKHLMDFLQTRANGNQLLSKIKETKGSTHKYHRHRQNVPQGRPFYNHHYNQQDVGVSDLQKIP
;
A
#
# COMPACT_ATOMS: atom_id res chain seq x y z
N MET A 1 -44.80 -18.80 13.59
CA MET A 1 -44.02 -18.67 12.34
C MET A 1 -42.56 -18.47 12.70
N LYS A 2 -41.66 -19.33 12.23
CA LYS A 2 -40.21 -19.19 12.41
C LYS A 2 -39.73 -18.17 11.36
N PRO A 3 -38.91 -17.16 11.70
CA PRO A 3 -38.40 -16.23 10.69
C PRO A 3 -37.52 -17.00 9.70
N GLU A 4 -37.77 -16.79 8.39
CA GLU A 4 -36.91 -17.33 7.34
C GLU A 4 -35.50 -16.74 7.46
N PRO A 5 -34.44 -17.55 7.28
CA PRO A 5 -33.08 -17.05 7.32
C PRO A 5 -32.85 -16.08 6.16
N ILE A 6 -32.47 -14.85 6.50
CA ILE A 6 -32.07 -13.83 5.53
C ILE A 6 -30.88 -14.40 4.73
N PRO A 7 -30.96 -14.53 3.40
CA PRO A 7 -29.84 -15.03 2.61
C PRO A 7 -28.68 -14.05 2.74
N ILE A 8 -27.64 -14.48 3.45
CA ILE A 8 -26.37 -13.77 3.54
C ILE A 8 -25.83 -13.73 2.12
N LYS A 9 -25.91 -12.55 1.49
CA LYS A 9 -25.31 -12.30 0.18
C LYS A 9 -23.79 -12.30 0.38
N LEU A 10 -23.20 -13.49 0.36
CA LEU A 10 -21.76 -13.68 0.35
C LEU A 10 -21.20 -12.80 -0.77
N SER A 11 -20.36 -11.84 -0.41
CA SER A 11 -19.54 -11.12 -1.37
C SER A 11 -18.87 -12.17 -2.25
N LYS A 12 -19.11 -12.15 -3.57
CA LYS A 12 -18.43 -13.04 -4.51
C LYS A 12 -16.94 -12.97 -4.20
N VAL A 13 -16.37 -14.07 -3.72
CA VAL A 13 -14.94 -14.18 -3.48
C VAL A 13 -14.28 -13.89 -4.82
N ARG A 14 -13.40 -12.88 -4.86
CA ARG A 14 -12.63 -12.59 -6.08
C ARG A 14 -11.66 -13.74 -6.28
N LEU A 15 -11.62 -14.27 -7.49
CA LEU A 15 -10.63 -15.26 -7.87
C LEU A 15 -9.23 -14.64 -7.75
N PRO A 16 -8.23 -15.41 -7.29
CA PRO A 16 -6.85 -14.94 -7.30
C PRO A 16 -6.41 -14.74 -8.75
N GLU A 17 -5.57 -13.74 -9.01
CA GLU A 17 -4.99 -13.52 -10.34
C GLU A 17 -3.54 -14.01 -10.39
N PHE A 18 -3.12 -14.53 -11.54
CA PHE A 18 -1.75 -15.01 -11.74
C PHE A 18 -1.26 -14.79 -13.16
N ASP A 19 -0.17 -14.02 -13.28
CA ASP A 19 0.44 -13.65 -14.57
C ASP A 19 1.64 -14.52 -14.96
N GLY A 20 2.13 -15.34 -14.04
CA GLY A 20 3.33 -16.17 -14.17
C GLY A 20 4.56 -15.69 -13.38
N ALA A 21 4.41 -14.72 -12.46
CA ALA A 21 5.45 -14.36 -11.49
C ALA A 21 5.72 -15.52 -10.51
N LEU A 22 6.96 -15.99 -10.42
CA LEU A 22 7.29 -17.21 -9.67
C LEU A 22 7.04 -17.03 -8.15
N GLU A 23 7.33 -15.84 -7.65
CA GLU A 23 7.12 -15.44 -6.26
C GLU A 23 5.65 -15.53 -5.80
N ASP A 24 4.70 -15.45 -6.75
CA ASP A 24 3.25 -15.46 -6.46
C ASP A 24 2.62 -16.84 -6.67
N TRP A 25 3.35 -17.81 -7.23
CA TRP A 25 2.81 -19.13 -7.58
C TRP A 25 2.16 -19.84 -6.38
N ASN A 26 2.86 -19.90 -5.25
CA ASN A 26 2.37 -20.60 -4.06
C ASN A 26 1.08 -19.94 -3.52
N TYR A 27 1.02 -18.60 -3.52
CA TYR A 27 -0.18 -17.88 -3.09
C TYR A 27 -1.36 -18.16 -4.02
N PHE A 28 -1.13 -18.07 -5.33
CA PHE A 28 -2.14 -18.35 -6.34
C PHE A 28 -2.66 -19.78 -6.22
N TYR A 29 -1.76 -20.77 -6.24
CA TYR A 29 -2.13 -22.18 -6.26
C TYR A 29 -2.84 -22.61 -4.98
N ASP A 30 -2.37 -22.18 -3.80
CA ASP A 30 -3.04 -22.48 -2.53
C ASP A 30 -4.45 -21.87 -2.49
N THR A 31 -4.58 -20.60 -2.89
CA THR A 31 -5.86 -19.90 -2.89
C THR A 31 -6.83 -20.53 -3.89
N PHE A 32 -6.42 -20.68 -5.15
CA PHE A 32 -7.23 -21.28 -6.22
C PHE A 32 -7.62 -22.72 -5.88
N SER A 33 -6.69 -23.52 -5.33
CA SER A 33 -7.00 -24.89 -4.95
C SER A 33 -8.05 -24.94 -3.85
N SER A 34 -7.95 -24.05 -2.85
CA SER A 34 -8.91 -24.00 -1.74
C SER A 34 -10.30 -23.52 -2.12
N THR A 35 -10.43 -22.58 -3.07
CA THR A 35 -11.71 -21.94 -3.42
C THR A 35 -12.41 -22.59 -4.62
N GLU A 36 -11.64 -23.10 -5.58
CA GLU A 36 -12.16 -23.60 -6.86
C GLU A 36 -11.89 -25.10 -7.05
N ASP A 37 -10.63 -25.52 -6.98
CA ASP A 37 -10.23 -26.90 -7.32
C ASP A 37 -10.87 -27.94 -6.40
N ARG A 38 -10.86 -27.67 -5.09
CA ARG A 38 -11.45 -28.53 -4.04
C ARG A 38 -12.94 -28.25 -3.82
N ASN A 39 -13.54 -27.33 -4.58
CA ASN A 39 -14.95 -27.02 -4.47
C ASN A 39 -15.79 -28.10 -5.18
N GLU A 40 -16.54 -28.88 -4.41
CA GLU A 40 -17.38 -29.97 -4.91
C GLU A 40 -18.65 -29.48 -5.63
N HIS A 41 -19.02 -28.20 -5.45
CA HIS A 41 -20.19 -27.60 -6.09
C HIS A 41 -19.92 -27.08 -7.51
N LEU A 42 -18.66 -27.12 -7.97
CA LEU A 42 -18.28 -26.70 -9.30
C LEU A 42 -18.00 -27.92 -10.18
N THR A 43 -18.55 -27.89 -11.40
CA THR A 43 -18.19 -28.85 -12.44
C THR A 43 -16.74 -28.63 -12.89
N THR A 44 -16.10 -29.67 -13.43
CA THR A 44 -14.74 -29.58 -13.97
C THR A 44 -14.60 -28.50 -15.04
N VAL A 45 -15.61 -28.36 -15.91
CA VAL A 45 -15.63 -27.30 -16.94
C VAL A 45 -15.69 -25.91 -16.31
N GLN A 46 -16.51 -25.69 -15.27
CA GLN A 46 -16.57 -24.41 -14.56
C GLN A 46 -15.25 -24.08 -13.86
N LYS A 47 -14.62 -25.07 -13.20
CA LYS A 47 -13.27 -24.92 -12.62
C LYS A 47 -12.26 -24.49 -13.68
N PHE A 48 -12.34 -25.07 -14.88
CA PHE A 48 -11.44 -24.68 -15.96
C PHE A 48 -11.73 -23.26 -16.50
N GLN A 49 -13.00 -22.85 -16.58
CA GLN A 49 -13.36 -21.48 -16.92
C GLN A 49 -12.77 -20.49 -15.92
N HIS A 50 -12.93 -20.78 -14.63
CA HIS A 50 -12.40 -19.96 -13.54
C HIS A 50 -10.87 -19.93 -13.55
N LEU A 51 -10.21 -21.08 -13.81
CA LEU A 51 -8.77 -21.14 -14.00
C LEU A 51 -8.35 -20.19 -15.12
N ARG A 52 -8.95 -20.28 -16.31
CA ARG A 52 -8.62 -19.41 -17.44
C ARG A 52 -8.85 -17.92 -17.13
N SER A 53 -9.92 -17.56 -16.43
CA SER A 53 -10.20 -16.16 -16.08
C SER A 53 -9.26 -15.61 -15.01
N SER A 54 -8.64 -16.49 -14.23
CA SER A 54 -7.68 -16.15 -13.17
C SER A 54 -6.26 -15.96 -13.70
N LEU A 55 -6.01 -16.27 -14.97
CA LEU A 55 -4.67 -16.23 -15.54
C LEU A 55 -4.50 -15.06 -16.50
N SER A 56 -3.30 -14.47 -16.47
CA SER A 56 -2.85 -13.48 -17.44
C SER A 56 -1.41 -13.77 -17.89
N GLY A 57 -0.85 -12.92 -18.75
CA GLY A 57 0.58 -12.95 -19.09
C GLY A 57 1.12 -14.31 -19.56
N ARG A 58 2.20 -14.75 -18.93
CA ARG A 58 2.91 -16.00 -19.26
C ARG A 58 2.14 -17.23 -18.78
N ALA A 59 1.38 -17.11 -17.70
CA ALA A 59 0.56 -18.20 -17.20
C ALA A 59 -0.58 -18.53 -18.18
N ALA A 60 -1.35 -17.53 -18.61
CA ALA A 60 -2.43 -17.70 -19.58
C ALA A 60 -1.92 -18.31 -20.91
N ARG A 61 -0.78 -17.80 -21.41
CA ARG A 61 -0.15 -18.32 -22.64
C ARG A 61 0.20 -19.81 -22.56
N SER A 62 0.44 -20.34 -21.36
CA SER A 62 0.86 -21.73 -21.16
C SER A 62 -0.25 -22.75 -21.46
N ILE A 63 -1.51 -22.32 -21.38
CA ILE A 63 -2.68 -23.19 -21.55
C ILE A 63 -3.63 -22.70 -22.64
N GLN A 64 -3.26 -21.64 -23.37
CA GLN A 64 -4.17 -20.94 -24.30
C GLN A 64 -4.70 -21.82 -25.45
N SER A 65 -3.94 -22.84 -25.85
CA SER A 65 -4.30 -23.77 -26.94
C SER A 65 -5.25 -24.88 -26.49
N LEU A 66 -5.52 -25.00 -25.18
CA LEU A 66 -6.38 -26.03 -24.64
C LEU A 66 -7.85 -25.60 -24.76
N GLU A 67 -8.64 -26.43 -25.42
CA GLU A 67 -10.10 -26.28 -25.48
C GLU A 67 -10.71 -26.50 -24.10
N LEU A 68 -11.81 -25.80 -23.82
CA LEU A 68 -12.48 -25.85 -22.53
C LEU A 68 -13.28 -27.16 -22.36
N THR A 69 -12.59 -28.24 -22.01
CA THR A 69 -13.15 -29.58 -21.80
C THR A 69 -12.75 -30.13 -20.44
N GLU A 70 -13.48 -31.13 -19.93
CA GLU A 70 -13.16 -31.76 -18.63
C GLU A 70 -11.78 -32.41 -18.62
N VAL A 71 -11.41 -33.09 -19.71
CA VAL A 71 -10.10 -33.75 -19.85
C VAL A 71 -8.97 -32.72 -19.82
N ASN A 72 -9.17 -31.57 -20.49
CA ASN A 72 -8.13 -30.55 -20.58
C ASN A 72 -7.93 -29.76 -19.28
N TYR A 73 -8.86 -29.80 -18.32
CA TYR A 73 -8.67 -29.13 -17.03
C TYR A 73 -7.46 -29.67 -16.28
N SER A 74 -7.35 -31.00 -16.16
CA SER A 74 -6.24 -31.63 -15.46
C SER A 74 -4.91 -31.38 -16.18
N ILE A 75 -4.91 -31.42 -17.51
CA ILE A 75 -3.77 -31.10 -18.36
C ILE A 75 -3.33 -29.66 -18.15
N ALA A 76 -4.27 -28.71 -18.12
CA ALA A 76 -3.98 -27.30 -17.88
C ALA A 76 -3.35 -27.07 -16.51
N LEU A 77 -3.93 -27.64 -15.45
CA LEU A 77 -3.42 -27.48 -14.09
C LEU A 77 -2.02 -28.11 -13.93
N ASN A 78 -1.79 -29.29 -14.51
CA ASN A 78 -0.48 -29.94 -14.51
C ASN A 78 0.56 -29.14 -15.30
N THR A 79 0.18 -28.59 -16.47
CA THR A 79 1.06 -27.73 -17.28
C THR A 79 1.53 -26.51 -16.48
N LEU A 80 0.66 -25.92 -15.66
CA LEU A 80 1.01 -24.80 -14.79
C LEU A 80 1.96 -25.25 -13.67
N LYS A 81 1.67 -26.37 -13.00
CA LYS A 81 2.53 -26.93 -11.95
C LYS A 81 3.93 -27.23 -12.46
N GLU A 82 4.05 -27.98 -13.56
CA GLU A 82 5.35 -28.32 -14.16
C GLU A 82 6.18 -27.07 -14.49
N LYS A 83 5.52 -25.97 -14.85
CA LYS A 83 6.19 -24.74 -15.26
C LYS A 83 6.55 -23.82 -14.11
N PHE A 84 5.68 -23.71 -13.10
CA PHE A 84 5.77 -22.68 -12.06
C PHE A 84 6.05 -23.25 -10.67
N ASP A 85 5.71 -24.51 -10.39
CA ASP A 85 5.96 -25.19 -9.11
C ASP A 85 7.39 -25.71 -9.00
N TYR A 86 8.37 -24.84 -9.25
CA TYR A 86 9.77 -25.18 -9.16
C TYR A 86 10.43 -24.49 -7.96
N HIS A 87 10.38 -25.19 -6.84
CA HIS A 87 10.88 -24.78 -5.53
C HIS A 87 12.20 -23.98 -5.56
N LEU A 88 13.25 -24.54 -6.19
CA LEU A 88 14.55 -23.89 -6.28
C LEU A 88 14.48 -22.52 -6.98
N ARG A 89 13.73 -22.44 -8.07
CA ARG A 89 13.58 -21.17 -8.81
C ARG A 89 12.77 -20.15 -8.02
N ILE A 90 11.73 -20.57 -7.30
CA ILE A 90 10.94 -19.68 -6.45
C ILE A 90 11.82 -19.14 -5.30
N CYS A 91 12.60 -20.00 -4.63
CA CYS A 91 13.56 -19.58 -3.61
C CYS A 91 14.58 -18.58 -4.16
N MET A 92 15.19 -18.90 -5.31
CA MET A 92 16.15 -18.01 -5.97
C MET A 92 15.51 -16.67 -6.36
N ARG A 93 14.25 -16.69 -6.80
CA ARG A 93 13.50 -15.49 -7.16
C ARG A 93 13.26 -14.58 -5.95
N HIS A 94 12.84 -15.13 -4.81
CA HIS A 94 12.71 -14.35 -3.57
C HIS A 94 14.06 -13.72 -3.16
N TRP A 95 15.16 -14.47 -3.30
CA TRP A 95 16.49 -13.94 -3.01
C TRP A 95 16.92 -12.84 -3.99
N GLU A 96 16.61 -13.00 -5.27
CA GLU A 96 16.85 -12.01 -6.32
C GLU A 96 16.11 -10.70 -6.03
N LEU A 97 14.83 -10.77 -5.66
CA LEU A 97 14.02 -9.59 -5.34
C LEU A 97 14.63 -8.76 -4.20
N MET A 98 15.09 -9.41 -3.13
CA MET A 98 15.77 -8.72 -2.03
C MET A 98 17.14 -8.17 -2.45
N ARG A 99 17.92 -8.96 -3.20
CA ARG A 99 19.26 -8.56 -3.65
C ARG A 99 19.21 -7.39 -4.62
N ASN A 100 18.22 -7.35 -5.51
CA ASN A 100 18.12 -6.36 -6.58
C ASN A 100 17.32 -5.12 -6.16
N TYR A 101 16.80 -5.07 -4.93
CA TYR A 101 16.22 -3.85 -4.38
C TYR A 101 17.20 -2.67 -4.56
N PRO A 102 16.75 -1.50 -5.04
CA PRO A 102 17.64 -0.38 -5.35
C PRO A 102 18.28 0.23 -4.09
N GLU A 103 19.47 0.80 -4.24
CA GLU A 103 20.10 1.56 -3.14
C GLU A 103 19.28 2.81 -2.79
N ILE A 104 19.01 3.00 -1.50
CA ILE A 104 18.24 4.15 -1.00
C ILE A 104 19.14 5.37 -0.91
N LYS A 105 19.03 6.26 -1.89
CA LYS A 105 19.75 7.55 -1.90
C LYS A 105 19.13 8.58 -0.97
N LYS A 106 17.79 8.70 -0.99
CA LYS A 106 17.02 9.62 -0.15
C LYS A 106 16.16 8.82 0.81
N LYS A 107 16.39 9.02 2.10
CA LYS A 107 15.63 8.35 3.16
C LYS A 107 14.30 9.07 3.40
N THR A 108 13.23 8.57 2.78
CA THR A 108 11.86 8.90 3.16
C THR A 108 11.23 7.71 3.91
N PRO A 109 10.20 7.92 4.76
CA PRO A 109 9.52 6.82 5.44
C PRO A 109 9.02 5.73 4.48
N GLU A 110 8.45 6.14 3.35
CA GLU A 110 7.80 5.26 2.37
C GLU A 110 8.82 4.30 1.74
N VAL A 111 9.99 4.80 1.36
CA VAL A 111 11.06 3.97 0.77
C VAL A 111 11.65 3.00 1.80
N ILE A 112 11.68 3.38 3.08
CA ILE A 112 12.15 2.48 4.14
C ILE A 112 11.12 1.39 4.41
N GLU A 113 9.84 1.73 4.46
CA GLU A 113 8.74 0.77 4.60
C GLU A 113 8.73 -0.24 3.46
N ASP A 114 8.86 0.23 2.22
CA ASP A 114 8.93 -0.60 1.02
C ASP A 114 10.13 -1.59 1.04
N LEU A 115 11.33 -1.14 1.45
CA LEU A 115 12.48 -2.02 1.65
C LEU A 115 12.19 -3.10 2.71
N LEU A 116 11.64 -2.69 3.86
CA LEU A 116 11.37 -3.61 4.97
C LEU A 116 10.30 -4.63 4.60
N GLU A 117 9.26 -4.19 3.91
CA GLU A 117 8.20 -5.05 3.38
C GLU A 117 8.76 -6.03 2.36
N THR A 118 9.53 -5.56 1.38
CA THR A 118 10.19 -6.41 0.38
C THR A 118 11.03 -7.49 1.03
N VAL A 119 11.89 -7.14 1.99
CA VAL A 119 12.74 -8.12 2.68
C VAL A 119 11.88 -9.09 3.51
N ASN A 120 10.88 -8.61 4.23
CA ASN A 120 10.04 -9.45 5.08
C ASN A 120 9.19 -10.45 4.28
N VAL A 121 8.52 -10.00 3.23
CA VAL A 121 7.67 -10.85 2.37
C VAL A 121 8.50 -11.94 1.73
N ASN A 122 9.67 -11.59 1.17
CA ASN A 122 10.52 -12.56 0.49
C ASN A 122 11.19 -13.54 1.47
N LEU A 123 11.63 -13.11 2.66
CA LEU A 123 12.13 -14.04 3.68
C LEU A 123 11.05 -15.02 4.15
N LYS A 124 9.81 -14.55 4.34
CA LYS A 124 8.67 -15.43 4.66
C LYS A 124 8.38 -16.42 3.53
N GLY A 125 8.48 -15.99 2.27
CA GLY A 125 8.34 -16.86 1.10
C GLY A 125 9.36 -18.00 1.11
N VAL A 126 10.64 -17.69 1.35
CA VAL A 126 11.72 -18.69 1.47
C VAL A 126 11.48 -19.64 2.65
N VAL A 127 11.06 -19.13 3.82
CA VAL A 127 10.75 -19.98 4.98
C VAL A 127 9.53 -20.89 4.73
N LYS A 128 8.50 -20.41 4.02
CA LYS A 128 7.34 -21.22 3.65
C LYS A 128 7.72 -22.38 2.72
N LEU A 129 8.74 -22.17 1.90
CA LEU A 129 9.40 -23.19 1.08
C LEU A 129 10.37 -24.07 1.90
N GLY A 130 10.27 -24.09 3.24
CA GLY A 130 11.10 -24.98 4.06
C GLY A 130 12.59 -24.61 4.11
N GLU A 131 12.99 -23.46 3.57
CA GLU A 131 14.37 -22.95 3.62
C GLU A 131 14.51 -21.96 4.78
N PRO A 132 15.12 -22.33 5.92
CA PRO A 132 15.22 -21.45 7.07
C PRO A 132 16.22 -20.31 6.83
N VAL A 133 15.97 -19.16 7.44
CA VAL A 133 16.94 -18.06 7.48
C VAL A 133 18.05 -18.40 8.48
N THR A 134 19.18 -18.89 8.00
CA THR A 134 20.26 -19.44 8.84
C THR A 134 21.27 -18.40 9.33
N SER A 135 21.39 -17.24 8.67
CA SER A 135 22.42 -16.25 9.00
C SER A 135 21.87 -14.83 9.14
N ASN A 136 21.88 -14.30 10.37
CA ASN A 136 21.59 -12.89 10.63
C ASN A 136 22.57 -11.96 9.91
N VAL A 137 23.83 -12.37 9.80
CA VAL A 137 24.90 -11.58 9.16
C VAL A 137 24.55 -11.32 7.70
N VAL A 138 24.15 -12.34 6.97
CA VAL A 138 23.83 -12.24 5.54
C VAL A 138 22.66 -11.27 5.32
N ILE A 139 21.64 -11.28 6.18
CA ILE A 139 20.50 -10.35 6.05
C ILE A 139 20.91 -8.93 6.44
N ILE A 140 21.74 -8.75 7.47
CA ILE A 140 22.26 -7.44 7.86
C ILE A 140 23.13 -6.84 6.75
N GLU A 141 24.03 -7.64 6.15
CA GLU A 141 24.86 -7.22 5.02
C GLU A 141 24.00 -6.85 3.80
N LEU A 142 22.99 -7.66 3.48
CA LEU A 142 22.04 -7.35 2.41
C LEU A 142 21.36 -5.99 2.64
N LEU A 143 20.87 -5.73 3.86
CA LEU A 143 20.25 -4.44 4.21
C LEU A 143 21.27 -3.29 4.19
N ALA A 144 22.51 -3.53 4.64
CA ALA A 144 23.57 -2.53 4.65
C ALA A 144 23.91 -2.04 3.24
N LEU A 145 23.89 -2.93 2.23
CA LEU A 145 24.08 -2.58 0.83
C LEU A 145 22.97 -1.68 0.27
N LYS A 146 21.80 -1.61 0.91
CA LYS A 146 20.66 -0.79 0.46
C LYS A 146 20.55 0.54 1.20
N LEU A 147 21.28 0.69 2.29
CA LEU A 147 21.13 1.80 3.21
C LEU A 147 22.34 2.73 3.18
N PRO A 148 22.15 4.05 3.31
CA PRO A 148 23.27 4.96 3.50
C PRO A 148 24.08 4.57 4.74
N SER A 149 25.41 4.66 4.67
CA SER A 149 26.29 4.29 5.79
C SER A 149 25.99 5.06 7.08
N SER A 150 25.39 6.26 6.96
CA SER A 150 24.93 7.06 8.11
C SER A 150 23.78 6.38 8.87
N SER A 151 22.90 5.63 8.21
CA SER A 151 21.86 4.83 8.86
C SER A 151 22.47 3.66 9.62
N MET A 152 23.41 2.94 9.01
CA MET A 152 24.11 1.82 9.65
C MET A 152 24.89 2.27 10.89
N ARG A 153 25.60 3.40 10.81
CA ARG A 153 26.30 3.99 11.98
C ARG A 153 25.34 4.36 13.11
N LYS A 154 24.16 4.89 12.79
CA LYS A 154 23.14 5.25 13.80
C LYS A 154 22.58 4.01 14.47
N TRP A 155 22.30 2.95 13.70
CA TRP A 155 21.84 1.68 14.25
C TRP A 155 22.89 1.01 15.14
N GLN A 156 24.16 0.97 14.71
CA GLN A 156 25.24 0.37 15.51
C GLN A 156 25.39 1.02 16.91
N ARG A 157 25.06 2.30 17.04
CA ARG A 157 25.07 3.02 18.33
C ARG A 157 23.92 2.64 19.26
N THR A 158 22.85 2.04 18.75
CA THR A 158 21.74 1.54 19.58
C THR A 158 21.97 0.11 20.04
N LEU A 159 23.04 -0.56 19.61
CA LEU A 159 23.32 -1.93 20.00
C LEU A 159 23.78 -1.98 21.46
N PRO A 160 23.13 -2.78 22.32
CA PRO A 160 23.50 -2.89 23.73
C PRO A 160 24.84 -3.59 23.94
N SER A 161 25.31 -4.36 22.96
CA SER A 161 26.64 -4.98 22.95
C SER A 161 27.23 -5.02 21.55
N LYS A 162 28.55 -5.16 21.45
CA LYS A 162 29.27 -5.33 20.17
C LYS A 162 29.14 -6.76 19.58
N ARG A 163 28.23 -7.59 20.10
CA ARG A 163 28.00 -8.95 19.59
C ARG A 163 27.02 -8.93 18.40
N MET A 164 26.94 -10.05 17.68
CA MET A 164 25.96 -10.23 16.59
C MET A 164 24.55 -10.21 17.15
N HIS A 165 23.68 -9.39 16.56
CA HIS A 165 22.25 -9.30 16.91
C HIS A 165 21.39 -9.88 15.80
N SER A 166 20.12 -10.14 16.10
CA SER A 166 19.18 -10.54 15.05
C SER A 166 19.02 -9.43 14.02
N TYR A 167 18.90 -9.79 12.73
CA TYR A 167 18.55 -8.83 11.68
C TYR A 167 17.23 -8.10 11.97
N LYS A 168 16.32 -8.74 12.73
CA LYS A 168 15.07 -8.13 13.17
C LYS A 168 15.31 -6.84 13.96
N HIS A 169 16.38 -6.76 14.75
CA HIS A 169 16.72 -5.53 15.48
C HIS A 169 17.04 -4.35 14.55
N LEU A 170 17.67 -4.62 13.39
CA LEU A 170 17.88 -3.60 12.36
C LEU A 170 16.56 -3.22 11.69
N MET A 171 15.71 -4.19 11.35
CA MET A 171 14.40 -3.92 10.77
C MET A 171 13.52 -3.07 11.69
N ASP A 172 13.45 -3.40 12.98
CA ASP A 172 12.67 -2.67 13.99
C ASP A 172 13.19 -1.23 14.19
N PHE A 173 14.52 -1.05 14.21
CA PHE A 173 15.13 0.27 14.25
C PHE A 173 14.75 1.12 13.04
N LEU A 174 14.75 0.53 11.84
CA LEU A 174 14.39 1.23 10.61
C LEU A 174 12.91 1.59 10.59
N GLN A 175 12.03 0.67 10.98
CA GLN A 175 10.59 0.90 11.09
C GLN A 175 10.27 2.02 12.08
N THR A 176 10.88 2.00 13.26
CA THR A 176 10.68 3.03 14.30
C THR A 176 11.02 4.43 13.77
N ARG A 177 12.08 4.55 12.96
CA ARG A 177 12.47 5.84 12.37
C ARG A 177 11.56 6.27 11.22
N ALA A 178 11.04 5.33 10.43
CA ALA A 178 10.04 5.65 9.40
C ALA A 178 8.79 6.23 10.06
N ASN A 179 8.26 5.55 11.08
CA ASN A 179 7.07 5.98 11.84
C ASN A 179 7.28 7.33 12.53
N GLY A 180 8.43 7.54 13.19
CA GLY A 180 8.75 8.79 13.87
C GLY A 180 8.82 9.98 12.90
N ASN A 181 9.35 9.78 11.70
CA ASN A 181 9.37 10.80 10.65
C ASN A 181 7.96 11.13 10.14
N GLN A 182 7.08 10.13 9.97
CA GLN A 182 5.68 10.36 9.59
C GLN A 182 4.90 11.15 10.64
N LEU A 183 5.14 10.90 11.92
CA LEU A 183 4.51 11.67 13.01
C LEU A 183 4.95 13.14 12.95
N LEU A 184 6.25 13.38 12.73
CA LEU A 184 6.81 14.73 12.63
C LEU A 184 6.35 15.47 11.37
N SER A 185 6.18 14.80 10.24
CA SER A 185 5.63 15.41 9.02
C SER A 185 4.17 15.82 9.23
N LYS A 186 3.34 14.93 9.80
CA LYS A 186 1.94 15.23 10.16
C LYS A 186 1.83 16.45 11.09
N ILE A 187 2.70 16.54 12.10
CA ILE A 187 2.75 17.70 13.02
C ILE A 187 3.13 19.00 12.28
N LYS A 188 4.06 18.95 11.32
CA LYS A 188 4.44 20.13 10.51
C LYS A 188 3.31 20.57 9.58
N GLU A 189 2.58 19.63 9.00
CA GLU A 189 1.39 19.93 8.18
C GLU A 189 0.28 20.58 9.01
N THR A 190 0.05 20.11 10.24
CA THR A 190 -0.94 20.74 11.14
C THR A 190 -0.52 22.15 11.56
N LYS A 191 0.77 22.38 11.80
CA LYS A 191 1.32 23.71 12.14
C LYS A 191 1.42 24.66 10.94
N GLY A 192 1.50 24.14 9.71
CA GLY A 192 1.49 24.93 8.48
C GLY A 192 0.10 25.40 8.04
N SER A 193 -0.97 24.79 8.58
CA SER A 193 -2.37 25.13 8.28
C SER A 193 -3.00 26.16 9.22
N THR A 194 -2.25 26.77 10.14
CA THR A 194 -2.77 27.90 10.93
C THR A 194 -2.75 29.20 10.12
N HIS A 195 -3.87 29.48 9.46
CA HIS A 195 -4.46 30.80 9.18
C HIS A 195 -3.54 31.89 8.58
N LYS A 196 -3.52 31.97 7.25
CA LYS A 196 -3.54 33.27 6.57
C LYS A 196 -4.96 33.84 6.71
N TYR A 197 -5.21 34.69 7.71
CA TYR A 197 -6.39 35.56 7.68
C TYR A 197 -6.26 36.53 6.49
N HIS A 198 -6.90 36.21 5.37
CA HIS A 198 -7.31 37.21 4.40
C HIS A 198 -8.30 38.14 5.10
N ARG A 199 -7.92 39.41 5.34
CA ARG A 199 -8.87 40.48 5.65
C ARG A 199 -9.72 40.71 4.40
N HIS A 200 -10.84 40.00 4.29
CA HIS A 200 -11.86 40.31 3.31
C HIS A 200 -12.73 41.45 3.87
N ARG A 201 -12.52 42.66 3.36
CA ARG A 201 -13.40 43.81 3.58
C ARG A 201 -14.69 43.56 2.81
N GLN A 202 -15.79 43.27 3.52
CA GLN A 202 -17.11 43.14 2.90
C GLN A 202 -17.79 44.51 2.87
N ASN A 203 -18.01 45.03 1.67
CA ASN A 203 -19.03 46.06 1.40
C ASN A 203 -20.37 45.34 1.28
N VAL A 204 -21.37 45.79 2.04
CA VAL A 204 -22.77 45.35 1.90
C VAL A 204 -23.63 46.57 1.52
N PRO A 205 -24.41 46.53 0.43
CA PRO A 205 -25.37 47.56 0.08
C PRO A 205 -26.72 47.39 0.81
N GLN A 206 -27.43 48.50 0.90
CA GLN A 206 -28.67 48.77 1.66
C GLN A 206 -29.92 47.97 1.24
N GLY A 207 -30.83 47.79 2.21
CA GLY A 207 -32.28 47.60 2.02
C GLY A 207 -33.06 47.83 3.32
N ARG A 208 -33.90 48.87 3.38
CA ARG A 208 -34.75 49.31 4.51
C ARG A 208 -35.98 48.38 4.71
N PRO A 209 -36.83 48.53 5.76
CA PRO A 209 -37.91 49.55 5.75
C PRO A 209 -38.32 50.25 7.09
N PHE A 210 -38.88 51.47 6.94
CA PHE A 210 -39.96 52.23 7.66
C PHE A 210 -40.01 52.26 9.22
N TYR A 211 -40.19 53.40 9.92
CA TYR A 211 -41.30 54.38 9.85
C TYR A 211 -40.96 55.80 10.41
N ASN A 212 -41.86 56.73 10.06
CA ASN A 212 -41.92 58.20 10.18
C ASN A 212 -41.94 58.85 11.58
N HIS A 213 -41.43 60.09 11.65
CA HIS A 213 -42.11 61.36 12.00
C HIS A 213 -41.02 62.42 12.28
N HIS A 214 -41.15 63.74 12.14
CA HIS A 214 -41.97 64.72 11.42
C HIS A 214 -41.41 66.10 11.88
N TYR A 215 -41.62 67.15 11.08
CA TYR A 215 -41.38 68.60 11.31
C TYR A 215 -39.95 69.14 11.08
N ASN A 216 -39.70 69.92 10.01
CA ASN A 216 -40.01 71.36 9.77
C ASN A 216 -39.26 72.28 10.75
N GLN A 217 -38.67 73.41 10.37
CA GLN A 217 -38.65 74.18 9.13
C GLN A 217 -37.57 75.26 9.31
N GLN A 218 -36.92 75.66 8.20
CA GLN A 218 -36.46 77.03 7.88
C GLN A 218 -35.51 77.76 8.85
N ASP A 219 -34.66 78.67 8.44
CA ASP A 219 -33.97 79.10 7.22
C ASP A 219 -33.24 80.39 7.67
N VAL A 220 -32.41 80.96 6.80
CA VAL A 220 -31.75 82.27 6.94
C VAL A 220 -30.59 82.28 7.95
N GLY A 221 -29.37 82.70 7.60
CA GLY A 221 -28.83 83.29 6.40
C GLY A 221 -27.50 83.97 6.74
N VAL A 222 -26.55 83.87 5.80
CA VAL A 222 -25.46 84.81 5.44
C VAL A 222 -24.58 85.38 6.56
N SER A 223 -23.27 85.14 6.51
CA SER A 223 -22.17 86.11 6.21
C SER A 223 -21.14 85.89 7.33
N ASP A 224 -19.82 86.04 7.26
CA ASP A 224 -18.91 86.65 6.31
C ASP A 224 -17.47 86.40 6.84
N LEU A 225 -16.45 86.75 6.04
CA LEU A 225 -15.07 87.10 6.43
C LEU A 225 -14.14 85.98 6.98
N GLN A 226 -12.82 86.00 6.81
CA GLN A 226 -11.83 86.55 5.87
C GLN A 226 -10.45 86.12 6.46
N LYS A 227 -9.45 86.01 5.59
CA LYS A 227 -8.01 86.28 5.86
C LYS A 227 -7.16 85.25 6.64
N ILE A 228 -6.37 84.51 5.85
CA ILE A 228 -4.88 84.44 5.79
C ILE A 228 -4.11 85.37 6.77
N PRO A 229 -2.88 85.05 7.22
CA PRO A 229 -1.69 84.84 6.36
C PRO A 229 -1.15 83.40 6.31
#